data_AF-A0A2H9R3H1-F1
#
_entry.id   AF-A0A2H9R3H1-F1
#
_cell.length_a   1.000
_cell.length_b   1.000
_cell.length_c   1.000
_cell.angle_alpha   90.00
_cell.angle_beta   90.00
_cell.angle_gamma   90.00
#
_symmetry.space_group_name_H-M   'P 1'
#
loop_
_entity.id
_entity.type
_entity.pdbx_description
1 polymer ?
#
loop_
_entity_poly.entity_id
_entity_poly.type
_entity_poly.pdbx_seq_one_letter_code
_entity_poly.pdbx_strand_id
1 'polypeptide(L)'
;MRKIDAKALEEQVNEVISKNLPVKKYILSRKEAEKVADLRKVPESVEDIRIVDIHGFDKRPCRDDHTDNTSEIGMIKIKSIERVGKDRYRFLFECK
;
A
#
# COMPACT_ATOMS: atom_id res chain seq x y z
N MET A 1 -12.99 -19.86 13.26
CA MET A 1 -11.70 -19.13 13.17
C MET A 1 -11.50 -18.66 11.74
N ARG A 2 -11.26 -17.37 11.49
CA ARG A 2 -10.89 -16.88 10.16
C ARG A 2 -9.42 -17.26 9.94
N LYS A 3 -9.16 -18.28 9.13
CA LYS A 3 -7.80 -18.65 8.73
C LYS A 3 -7.46 -17.82 7.50
N ILE A 4 -6.36 -17.07 7.54
CA ILE A 4 -5.87 -16.37 6.36
C ILE A 4 -5.14 -17.40 5.51
N ASP A 5 -5.58 -17.57 4.27
CA ASP A 5 -4.88 -18.39 3.30
C ASP A 5 -3.73 -17.57 2.72
N ALA A 6 -2.50 -17.93 3.09
CA ALA A 6 -1.31 -17.24 2.64
C ALA A 6 -1.12 -17.34 1.12
N LYS A 7 -1.49 -18.48 0.53
CA LYS A 7 -1.30 -18.70 -0.90
C LYS A 7 -2.27 -17.86 -1.72
N ALA A 8 -3.55 -17.87 -1.33
CA ALA A 8 -4.56 -17.05 -1.99
C ALA A 8 -4.23 -15.55 -1.87
N LEU A 9 -3.72 -15.10 -0.71
CA LEU A 9 -3.31 -13.71 -0.53
C LEU A 9 -2.09 -13.35 -1.40
N GLU A 10 -1.08 -14.23 -1.44
CA GLU A 10 0.10 -14.05 -2.29
C GLU A 10 -0.28 -13.97 -3.78
N GLU A 11 -1.16 -14.85 -4.24
CA GLU A 11 -1.67 -14.86 -5.62
C GLU A 11 -2.39 -13.55 -5.95
N GLN A 12 -3.26 -13.05 -5.06
CA GLN A 12 -3.97 -11.78 -5.26
C GLN A 12 -3.04 -10.57 -5.32
N VAL A 13 -2.01 -10.51 -4.48
CA VAL A 13 -1.06 -9.39 -4.50
C VAL A 13 -0.21 -9.44 -5.77
N ASN A 14 0.30 -10.61 -6.15
CA ASN A 14 1.05 -10.78 -7.39
C ASN A 14 0.19 -10.49 -8.63
N GLU A 15 -1.11 -10.79 -8.60
CA GLU A 15 -2.05 -10.40 -9.66
C GLU A 15 -2.10 -8.88 -9.81
N VAL A 16 -2.22 -8.11 -8.71
CA VAL A 16 -2.20 -6.64 -8.76
C VAL A 16 -0.86 -6.12 -9.29
N ILE A 17 0.26 -6.72 -8.86
CA ILE A 17 1.58 -6.32 -9.35
C ILE A 17 1.69 -6.52 -10.87
N SER A 18 1.22 -7.66 -11.36
CA SER A 18 1.23 -8.02 -12.79
C SER A 18 0.33 -7.14 -13.67
N LYS A 19 -0.58 -6.35 -13.09
CA LYS A 19 -1.41 -5.37 -13.82
C LYS A 19 -0.61 -4.15 -14.30
N ASN A 20 0.67 -4.05 -13.89
CA ASN A 20 1.60 -3.00 -14.30
C ASN A 20 1.01 -1.59 -14.07
N LEU A 21 0.42 -1.37 -12.90
CA LEU A 21 -0.28 -0.13 -12.59
C LEU A 21 0.73 1.01 -12.40
N PRO A 22 0.50 2.19 -13.00
CA PRO A 22 1.36 3.34 -12.78
C PRO A 22 1.18 3.87 -11.36
N VAL A 23 2.30 4.19 -10.72
CA VAL A 23 2.39 4.75 -9.38
C VAL A 23 2.78 6.22 -9.51
N LYS A 24 1.81 7.11 -9.39
CA LYS A 24 2.02 8.56 -9.49
C LYS A 24 2.25 9.15 -8.11
N LYS A 25 3.17 10.10 -8.03
CA LYS A 25 3.42 10.89 -6.83
C LYS A 25 3.18 12.35 -7.15
N TYR A 26 2.35 13.00 -6.36
CA TYR A 26 2.04 14.42 -6.53
C TYR A 26 1.75 15.05 -5.19
N ILE A 27 1.85 16.38 -5.12
CA ILE A 27 1.60 17.15 -3.91
C ILE A 27 0.23 17.80 -4.04
N LEU A 28 -0.57 17.69 -2.99
CA LEU A 28 -1.85 18.39 -2.84
C LEU A 28 -1.80 19.25 -1.59
N SER A 29 -2.61 20.31 -1.57
CA SER A 29 -2.93 20.97 -0.30
C SER A 29 -3.66 20.01 0.63
N ARG A 30 -3.57 20.22 1.95
CA ARG A 30 -4.26 19.40 2.95
C ARG A 30 -5.74 19.22 2.64
N LYS A 31 -6.43 20.32 2.32
CA LYS A 31 -7.86 20.33 1.97
C LYS A 31 -8.20 19.49 0.73
N GLU A 32 -7.31 19.41 -0.24
CA GLU A 32 -7.48 18.56 -1.43
C GLU A 32 -7.15 17.10 -1.12
N ALA A 33 -6.09 16.87 -0.34
CA ALA A 33 -5.68 15.55 0.11
C ALA A 33 -6.76 14.85 0.95
N GLU A 34 -7.46 15.58 1.82
CA GLU A 34 -8.59 15.07 2.62
C GLU A 34 -9.73 14.49 1.77
N LYS A 35 -9.89 14.95 0.52
CA LYS A 35 -10.95 14.45 -0.38
C LYS A 35 -10.59 13.11 -1.02
N VAL A 36 -9.30 12.77 -1.09
CA VAL A 36 -8.80 11.63 -1.85
C VAL A 36 -8.10 10.59 -1.00
N ALA A 37 -7.67 10.94 0.21
CA ALA A 37 -6.95 10.05 1.09
C ALA A 37 -7.21 10.33 2.58
N ASP A 38 -7.04 9.30 3.39
CA ASP A 38 -7.17 9.38 4.84
C ASP A 38 -5.91 9.98 5.49
N LEU A 39 -6.07 11.14 6.12
CA LEU A 39 -4.98 11.90 6.73
C LEU A 39 -4.82 11.69 8.24
N ARG A 40 -5.51 10.73 8.86
CA ARG A 40 -5.48 10.52 10.33
C ARG A 40 -4.06 10.34 10.92
N LYS A 41 -3.09 9.92 10.12
CA LYS A 41 -1.68 9.73 10.52
C LYS A 41 -0.77 10.90 10.14
N VAL A 42 -1.29 11.91 9.45
CA VAL A 42 -0.52 13.08 9.00
C VAL A 42 -0.67 14.19 10.02
N PRO A 43 0.42 14.71 10.62
CA PRO A 43 0.37 15.81 11.57
C PRO A 43 -0.39 17.03 11.01
N GLU A 44 -1.15 17.73 11.84
CA GLU A 44 -1.95 18.89 11.42
C GLU A 44 -1.12 20.05 10.86
N SER A 45 0.14 20.17 11.27
CA SER A 45 1.07 21.21 10.79
C SER A 45 1.53 21.03 9.33
N VAL A 46 1.19 19.91 8.68
CA VAL A 46 1.58 19.62 7.30
C VAL A 46 0.49 20.10 6.34
N GLU A 47 0.79 21.15 5.59
CA GLU A 47 -0.12 21.73 4.59
C GLU A 47 0.05 21.11 3.20
N ASP A 48 1.28 20.76 2.83
CA ASP A 48 1.59 20.12 1.56
C ASP A 48 1.76 18.61 1.73
N ILE A 49 0.83 17.84 1.16
CA ILE A 49 0.75 16.40 1.34
C ILE A 49 1.11 15.69 0.05
N ARG A 50 2.22 14.95 0.09
CA ARG A 50 2.60 14.02 -0.98
C ARG A 50 1.65 12.82 -0.96
N ILE A 51 0.89 12.66 -2.02
CA ILE A 51 0.04 11.51 -2.28
C ILE A 51 0.74 10.56 -3.24
N VAL A 52 0.76 9.29 -2.88
CA VAL A 52 1.12 8.18 -3.75
C VAL A 52 -0.18 7.54 -4.23
N ASP A 53 -0.41 7.60 -5.54
CA ASP A 53 -1.57 7.04 -6.23
C ASP A 53 -1.14 5.84 -7.06
N ILE A 54 -1.51 4.65 -6.60
CA ILE A 54 -1.48 3.44 -7.41
C ILE A 54 -2.76 3.46 -8.23
N HIS A 55 -2.64 3.82 -9.52
CA HIS A 55 -3.79 4.19 -10.33
C HIS A 55 -4.86 3.09 -10.37
N GLY A 56 -6.07 3.43 -9.94
CA GLY A 56 -7.21 2.51 -9.90
C GLY A 56 -7.17 1.49 -8.75
N PHE A 57 -6.22 1.60 -7.82
CA PHE A 57 -6.06 0.66 -6.71
C PHE A 57 -6.10 1.33 -5.33
N ASP A 58 -5.13 2.17 -5.00
CA ASP A 58 -5.03 2.81 -3.67
C ASP A 58 -4.37 4.19 -3.76
N LYS A 59 -4.76 5.09 -2.85
CA LYS A 59 -4.19 6.44 -2.71
C LYS A 59 -3.87 6.69 -1.25
N ARG A 60 -2.60 7.01 -0.95
CA ARG A 60 -2.15 7.22 0.43
C ARG A 60 -1.20 8.39 0.57
N PRO A 61 -1.25 9.12 1.71
CA PRO A 61 -0.21 10.06 2.05
C PRO A 61 1.05 9.28 2.44
N CYS A 62 2.14 9.50 1.70
CA CYS A 62 3.43 8.90 1.98
C CYS A 62 4.56 9.84 1.56
N ARG A 63 5.60 9.93 2.39
CA ARG A 63 6.78 10.77 2.12
C ARG A 63 7.93 9.99 1.51
N ASP A 64 7.96 8.67 1.66
CA ASP A 64 9.05 7.81 1.22
C ASP A 64 9.06 7.63 -0.30
N ASP A 65 10.15 7.08 -0.81
CA ASP A 65 10.29 6.79 -2.22
C ASP A 65 9.57 5.50 -2.62
N HIS A 66 9.04 5.51 -3.84
CA HIS A 66 8.28 4.42 -4.42
C HIS A 66 8.73 4.21 -5.87
N THR A 67 8.56 3.00 -6.39
CA THR A 67 8.69 2.70 -7.82
C THR A 67 7.66 3.46 -8.64
N ASP A 68 7.89 3.64 -9.94
CA ASP A 68 6.95 4.34 -10.83
C ASP A 68 5.88 3.40 -11.41
N ASN A 69 6.10 2.09 -11.32
CA ASN A 69 5.14 1.06 -11.69
C ASN A 69 5.12 -0.09 -10.65
N THR A 70 3.96 -0.74 -10.50
CA THR A 70 3.86 -1.94 -9.65
C THR A 70 4.73 -3.09 -10.16
N SER A 71 4.95 -3.18 -11.48
CA SER A 71 5.77 -4.23 -12.11
C SER A 71 7.21 -4.23 -11.65
N GLU A 72 7.74 -3.08 -11.24
CA GLU A 72 9.11 -2.93 -10.72
C GLU A 72 9.31 -3.61 -9.37
N ILE A 73 8.22 -3.92 -8.66
CA ILE A 73 8.25 -4.69 -7.41
C ILE A 73 8.64 -6.15 -7.67
N GLY A 74 8.42 -6.63 -8.90
CA GLY A 74 8.67 -8.01 -9.31
C GLY A 74 7.62 -8.97 -8.76
N MET A 75 8.01 -9.84 -7.83
CA MET A 75 7.07 -10.75 -7.17
C MET A 75 7.21 -10.70 -5.66
N ILE A 76 6.08 -10.80 -4.96
CA ILE A 76 6.09 -10.99 -3.52
C ILE A 76 6.02 -12.46 -3.16
N LYS A 77 6.68 -12.83 -2.08
CA LYS A 77 6.52 -14.13 -1.42
C LYS A 77 6.26 -13.95 0.06
N ILE A 78 5.14 -14.49 0.54
CA ILE A 78 4.77 -14.46 1.96
C ILE A 78 5.53 -15.57 2.69
N LYS A 79 6.33 -15.17 3.69
CA LYS A 79 7.12 -16.08 4.53
C LYS A 79 6.32 -16.62 5.70
N SER A 80 5.56 -15.75 6.37
CA SER A 80 4.73 -16.14 7.52
C SER A 80 3.57 -15.20 7.72
N ILE A 81 2.49 -15.75 8.29
CA ILE A 81 1.32 -15.00 8.76
C ILE A 81 1.07 -15.43 10.20
N GLU A 82 1.28 -14.51 11.14
CA GLU A 82 1.14 -14.77 12.56
C GLU A 82 0.04 -13.92 13.16
N ARG A 83 -0.84 -14.53 13.95
CA ARG A 83 -1.85 -13.80 14.72
C ARG A 83 -1.21 -13.26 15.99
N VAL A 84 -1.11 -11.94 16.09
CA VAL A 84 -0.49 -11.24 17.24
C VAL A 84 -1.52 -10.59 18.18
N GLY A 85 -2.81 -10.72 17.89
CA GLY A 85 -3.90 -10.21 18.73
C GLY A 85 -5.27 -10.62 18.22
N LYS A 86 -6.34 -10.11 18.85
CA LYS A 86 -7.73 -10.50 18.53
C LYS A 86 -8.04 -10.35 17.04
N ASP A 87 -7.68 -9.21 16.45
CA ASP A 87 -7.89 -8.86 15.03
C ASP A 87 -6.61 -8.28 14.39
N ARG A 88 -5.45 -8.73 14.85
CA ARG A 88 -4.14 -8.25 14.38
C ARG A 88 -3.32 -9.41 13.85
N TYR A 89 -2.85 -9.25 12.62
CA TYR A 89 -1.99 -10.21 11.94
C TYR A 89 -0.69 -9.51 11.54
N ARG A 90 0.43 -10.22 11.69
CA ARG A 90 1.74 -9.81 11.20
C ARG A 90 2.06 -10.66 9.97
N PHE A 91 2.46 -9.99 8.90
CA PHE A 91 2.87 -10.62 7.66
C PHE A 91 4.37 -10.37 7.50
N LEU A 92 5.13 -11.44 7.28
CA LEU A 92 6.52 -11.34 6.82
C LEU A 92 6.54 -11.71 5.35
N PHE A 93 7.11 -10.86 4.50
CA PHE A 93 7.21 -11.09 3.07
C PHE A 93 8.55 -10.62 2.52
N GLU A 94 8.93 -11.14 1.37
CA GLU A 94 10.07 -10.67 0.57
C GLU A 94 9.57 -10.20 -0.80
N CYS A 95 10.21 -9.17 -1.35
CA CYS A 95 10.07 -8.78 -2.75
C CYS A 95 11.30 -9.31 -3.51
N LYS A 96 11.09 -9.83 -4.71
CA LYS A 96 12.14 -10.37 -5.58
C LYS A 96 12.20 -9.62 -6.90
#